data_AF-A0A0K0CVJ2-F1
#
_entry.id   AF-A0A0K0CVJ2-F1
#
_cell.length_a   1.000
_cell.length_b   1.000
_cell.length_c   1.000
_cell.angle_alpha   90.00
_cell.angle_beta   90.00
_cell.angle_gamma   90.00
#
_symmetry.space_group_name_H-M   'P 1'
#
loop_
_entity.id
_entity.type
_entity.pdbx_description
1 polymer ?
#
loop_
_entity_poly.entity_id
_entity_poly.type
_entity_poly.pdbx_seq_one_letter_code
_entity_poly.pdbx_strand_id
1 'polypeptide(L)'
;MTYLLLVGIPPKKACEQILLHAEISVPIFNKPKIKQNSPLILTPPSTPSSPYIEQQIEFLHNLWRAFRETPTGEADPSIVIFRRGKELPPDFEPFNIDRFLAEKLLKELDIDPKFAIF
;
A
#
# COMPACT_ATOMS: atom_id res chain seq x y z
N MET A 1 -18.08 53.76 15.37
CA MET A 1 -16.95 54.63 15.00
C MET A 1 -16.20 54.98 16.28
N THR A 2 -15.12 54.26 16.57
CA THR A 2 -14.21 54.52 17.71
C THR A 2 -12.84 53.95 17.32
N TYR A 3 -11.78 54.72 17.59
CA TYR A 3 -10.40 54.54 17.12
C TYR A 3 -9.42 54.39 18.31
N LEU A 4 -8.38 53.55 18.12
CA LEU A 4 -7.00 53.60 18.70
C LEU A 4 -6.84 53.28 20.22
N LEU A 5 -5.77 52.65 20.77
CA LEU A 5 -4.44 52.20 20.32
C LEU A 5 -3.78 51.29 21.40
N LEU A 6 -3.06 50.24 20.94
CA LEU A 6 -1.72 49.75 21.35
C LEU A 6 -1.42 48.94 22.67
N VAL A 7 -0.63 47.86 22.42
CA VAL A 7 0.40 47.15 23.23
C VAL A 7 0.00 46.00 24.17
N GLY A 8 0.56 44.81 23.89
CA GLY A 8 0.79 43.76 24.89
C GLY A 8 1.19 42.39 24.28
N ILE A 9 2.49 42.08 24.26
CA ILE A 9 3.08 40.74 24.03
C ILE A 9 3.39 40.13 25.43
N PRO A 10 3.49 38.79 25.69
CA PRO A 10 2.78 37.57 25.27
C PRO A 10 2.26 36.75 26.51
N PRO A 11 1.88 35.45 26.41
CA PRO A 11 2.91 34.45 26.73
C PRO A 11 2.91 33.19 25.85
N LYS A 12 4.13 32.75 25.56
CA LYS A 12 4.50 31.37 25.26
C LYS A 12 3.86 30.43 26.29
N LYS A 13 3.05 29.44 25.84
CA LYS A 13 2.70 28.15 26.51
C LYS A 13 1.34 27.62 26.01
N ALA A 14 1.20 27.36 24.72
CA ALA A 14 0.02 26.63 24.22
C ALA A 14 0.31 25.73 23.01
N CYS A 15 1.59 25.53 22.66
CA CYS A 15 1.98 24.78 21.46
C CYS A 15 2.43 23.32 21.74
N GLU A 16 2.45 22.89 23.01
CA GLU A 16 2.98 21.56 23.37
C GLU A 16 1.91 20.55 23.83
N GLN A 17 0.64 20.92 23.95
CA GLN A 17 -0.41 19.99 24.41
C GLN A 17 -1.21 19.31 23.30
N ILE A 18 -1.04 19.72 22.03
CA ILE A 18 -1.79 19.10 20.90
C ILE A 18 -0.98 17.96 20.25
N LEU A 19 0.28 17.73 20.66
CA LEU A 19 1.18 16.78 20.03
C LEU A 19 1.28 15.41 20.75
N LEU A 20 0.42 15.13 21.73
CA LEU A 20 0.46 13.91 22.54
C LEU A 20 -0.90 13.22 22.56
N HIS A 21 -1.29 12.53 21.48
CA HIS A 21 -2.13 11.30 21.49
C HIS A 21 -2.74 10.92 20.12
N ALA A 22 -2.04 11.12 19.00
CA ALA A 22 -2.41 10.48 17.74
C ALA A 22 -1.49 9.30 17.43
N GLU A 23 -1.30 8.39 18.39
CA GLU A 23 -0.84 7.03 18.06
C GLU A 23 -2.00 6.32 17.37
N ILE A 24 -1.98 6.34 16.03
CA ILE A 24 -2.91 5.56 15.21
C ILE A 24 -2.50 4.10 15.41
N SER A 25 -3.20 3.41 16.31
CA SER A 25 -3.03 1.98 16.50
C SER A 25 -3.48 1.25 15.24
N VAL A 26 -2.51 0.70 14.51
CA VAL A 26 -2.76 -0.11 13.32
C VAL A 26 -3.33 -1.45 13.78
N PRO A 27 -4.47 -1.91 13.22
CA PRO A 27 -5.07 -3.17 13.65
C PRO A 27 -4.13 -4.36 13.38
N ILE A 28 -3.72 -5.02 14.46
CA ILE A 28 -2.89 -6.24 14.39
C ILE A 28 -3.81 -7.42 14.11
N PHE A 29 -3.68 -8.00 12.92
CA PHE A 29 -4.48 -9.13 12.48
C PHE A 29 -3.81 -10.46 12.87
N ASN A 30 -4.14 -10.97 14.06
CA ASN A 30 -3.69 -12.30 14.49
C ASN A 30 -4.51 -13.37 13.75
N LYS A 31 -3.91 -14.01 12.73
CA LYS A 31 -4.55 -15.15 12.04
C LYS A 31 -4.39 -16.42 12.90
N PRO A 32 -5.48 -17.08 13.34
CA PRO A 32 -5.36 -18.42 13.91
C PRO A 32 -4.91 -19.40 12.83
N LYS A 33 -3.94 -20.27 13.17
CA LYS A 33 -3.46 -21.33 12.28
C LYS A 33 -4.54 -22.40 12.12
N ILE A 34 -5.37 -22.30 11.08
CA ILE A 34 -6.31 -23.34 10.66
C ILE A 34 -5.53 -24.43 9.92
N LYS A 35 -5.58 -25.66 10.43
CA LYS A 35 -5.12 -26.85 9.69
C LYS A 35 -6.19 -27.19 8.64
N GLN A 36 -5.91 -26.94 7.38
CA GLN A 36 -6.83 -27.14 6.26
C GLN A 36 -6.56 -28.53 5.66
N ASN A 37 -7.39 -29.52 6.01
CA ASN A 37 -7.41 -30.84 5.38
C ASN A 37 -8.79 -31.05 4.70
N SER A 38 -9.04 -30.39 3.57
CA SER A 38 -10.15 -30.75 2.66
C SER A 38 -9.95 -30.11 1.27
N PRO A 39 -10.44 -30.73 0.18
CA PRO A 39 -10.18 -30.27 -1.18
C PRO A 39 -10.89 -28.94 -1.47
N LEU A 40 -10.16 -28.00 -2.06
CA LEU A 40 -10.58 -26.63 -2.34
C LEU A 40 -11.71 -26.62 -3.39
N ILE A 41 -12.94 -26.36 -2.95
CA ILE A 41 -14.03 -25.92 -3.83
C ILE A 41 -13.76 -24.44 -4.14
N LEU A 42 -13.47 -24.13 -5.41
CA LEU A 42 -13.26 -22.77 -5.93
C LEU A 42 -14.58 -22.04 -6.21
N THR A 43 -15.46 -21.95 -5.22
CA THR A 43 -16.53 -20.95 -5.27
C THR A 43 -16.03 -19.67 -4.60
N PRO A 44 -16.23 -18.48 -5.21
CA PRO A 44 -15.96 -17.24 -4.51
C PRO A 44 -16.82 -17.22 -3.25
N PRO A 45 -16.29 -16.77 -2.09
CA PRO A 45 -17.14 -16.58 -0.93
C PRO A 45 -18.14 -15.48 -1.28
N SER A 46 -19.37 -15.88 -1.61
CA SER A 46 -20.54 -15.00 -1.62
C SER A 46 -20.86 -14.65 -0.18
N THR A 47 -20.01 -13.84 0.45
CA THR A 47 -20.32 -13.24 1.74
C THR A 47 -21.38 -12.17 1.48
N PRO A 48 -22.62 -12.29 1.98
CA PRO A 48 -23.52 -11.15 2.00
C PRO A 48 -22.80 -10.05 2.81
N SER A 49 -22.59 -8.89 2.18
CA SER A 49 -21.94 -7.77 2.85
C SER A 49 -22.78 -7.41 4.07
N SER A 50 -22.18 -7.53 5.25
CA SER A 50 -22.84 -7.07 6.48
C SER A 50 -23.04 -5.57 6.38
N PRO A 51 -24.16 -4.99 6.86
CA PRO A 51 -24.36 -3.53 6.88
C PRO A 51 -23.19 -2.78 7.52
N TYR A 52 -22.51 -3.42 8.48
CA TYR A 52 -21.30 -2.90 9.11
C TYR A 52 -20.11 -2.80 8.13
N ILE A 53 -19.93 -3.80 7.27
CA ILE A 53 -18.87 -3.81 6.26
C ILE A 53 -19.15 -2.73 5.20
N GLU A 54 -20.40 -2.55 4.79
CA GLU A 54 -20.79 -1.49 3.85
C GLU A 54 -20.50 -0.09 4.40
N GLN A 55 -20.80 0.13 5.69
CA GLN A 55 -20.47 1.40 6.36
C GLN A 55 -18.96 1.67 6.40
N GLN A 56 -18.15 0.63 6.63
CA GLN A 56 -16.69 0.77 6.60
C GLN A 56 -16.16 1.08 5.21
N ILE A 57 -16.72 0.43 4.18
CA ILE A 57 -16.36 0.68 2.78
C ILE A 57 -16.73 2.12 2.39
N GLU A 58 -17.93 2.59 2.73
CA GLU A 58 -18.38 3.95 2.47
C GLU A 58 -17.50 4.99 3.19
N PHE A 59 -17.16 4.74 4.45
CA PHE A 59 -16.22 5.57 5.20
C PHE A 59 -14.87 5.70 4.48
N LEU A 60 -14.30 4.58 4.02
CA LEU A 60 -13.05 4.58 3.26
C LEU A 60 -13.17 5.33 1.94
N HIS A 61 -14.28 5.17 1.21
CA HIS A 61 -14.52 5.92 -0.03
C HIS A 61 -14.57 7.43 0.20
N ASN A 62 -15.19 7.86 1.30
CA ASN A 62 -15.28 9.27 1.64
C ASN A 62 -13.93 9.86 2.05
N LEU A 63 -13.13 9.12 2.82
CA LEU A 63 -11.73 9.52 3.10
C LEU A 63 -10.90 9.61 1.82
N TRP A 64 -11.06 8.64 0.91
CA TRP A 64 -10.31 8.63 -0.34
C TRP A 64 -10.68 9.78 -1.27
N ARG A 65 -11.96 10.18 -1.31
CA ARG A 65 -12.39 11.39 -2.03
C ARG A 65 -11.83 12.65 -1.38
N ALA A 66 -12.01 12.82 -0.07
CA ALA A 66 -11.49 13.97 0.67
C ALA A 66 -9.97 14.12 0.55
N PHE A 67 -9.23 13.02 0.43
CA PHE A 67 -7.80 13.04 0.16
C PHE A 67 -7.47 13.51 -1.25
N ARG A 68 -8.21 13.06 -2.28
CA ARG A 68 -7.89 13.34 -3.68
C ARG A 68 -8.47 14.64 -4.22
N GLU A 69 -9.43 15.22 -3.52
CA GLU A 69 -10.15 16.42 -3.93
C GLU A 69 -9.72 17.63 -3.09
N THR A 70 -9.62 18.78 -3.74
CA THR A 70 -9.45 20.08 -3.09
C THR A 70 -10.70 20.47 -2.31
N PRO A 71 -10.66 21.48 -1.41
CA PRO A 71 -11.85 21.99 -0.73
C PRO A 71 -12.95 22.49 -1.68
N THR A 72 -12.63 22.72 -2.95
CA THR A 72 -13.56 23.14 -4.02
C THR A 72 -14.21 21.95 -4.73
N GLY A 73 -13.78 20.72 -4.45
CA GLY A 73 -14.26 19.49 -5.09
C GLY A 73 -13.54 19.07 -6.37
N GLU A 74 -12.53 19.84 -6.81
CA GLU A 74 -11.69 19.52 -7.97
C GLU A 74 -10.57 18.55 -7.58
N ALA A 75 -10.06 17.76 -8.53
CA ALA A 75 -8.92 16.88 -8.27
C ALA A 75 -7.68 17.68 -7.82
N ASP A 76 -7.05 17.26 -6.73
CA ASP A 76 -5.91 17.94 -6.15
C ASP A 76 -4.67 17.84 -7.06
N PRO A 77 -4.16 18.97 -7.60
CA PRO A 77 -3.02 18.97 -8.51
C PRO A 77 -1.70 18.65 -7.79
N SER A 78 -1.64 18.69 -6.46
CA SER A 78 -0.46 18.35 -5.67
C SER A 78 -0.22 16.85 -5.56
N ILE A 79 -1.22 16.02 -5.88
CA ILE A 79 -1.15 14.57 -5.75
C ILE A 79 -0.66 13.94 -7.05
N VAL A 80 0.57 13.40 -7.02
CA VAL A 80 1.16 12.68 -8.15
C VAL A 80 0.68 11.23 -8.16
N ILE A 81 -0.07 10.85 -9.19
CA ILE A 81 -0.56 9.49 -9.39
C ILE A 81 0.45 8.71 -10.24
N PHE A 82 1.19 7.80 -9.63
CA PHE A 82 2.03 6.85 -10.36
C PHE A 82 1.15 5.81 -11.06
N ARG A 83 1.08 5.89 -12.39
CA ARG A 83 0.51 4.83 -13.21
C ARG A 83 1.62 3.91 -13.67
N ARG A 84 1.42 2.59 -13.59
CA ARG A 84 2.31 1.64 -14.23
C ARG A 84 2.33 1.96 -15.73
N GLY A 85 3.46 2.45 -16.23
CA GLY A 85 3.70 2.57 -17.66
C GLY A 85 3.53 1.19 -18.30
N LYS A 86 2.80 1.11 -19.41
CA LYS A 86 2.68 -0.14 -20.18
C LYS A 86 3.98 -0.51 -20.87
N GLU A 87 4.89 0.44 -20.97
CA GLU A 87 6.12 0.34 -21.74
C GLU A 87 7.29 0.10 -20.79
N LEU A 88 7.98 -1.00 -21.05
CA LEU A 88 9.27 -1.31 -20.45
C LEU A 88 10.34 -0.43 -21.12
N PRO A 89 11.41 -0.06 -20.42
CA PRO A 89 12.56 0.57 -21.03
C PRO A 89 13.06 -0.21 -22.26
N PRO A 90 13.57 0.46 -23.32
CA PRO A 90 14.07 -0.23 -24.52
C PRO A 90 15.20 -1.23 -24.25
N ASP A 91 15.92 -1.03 -23.16
CA ASP A 91 17.05 -1.81 -22.65
C ASP A 91 16.62 -2.84 -21.60
N PHE A 92 15.32 -2.99 -21.33
CA PHE A 92 14.85 -4.00 -20.38
C PHE A 92 15.07 -5.40 -20.93
N GLU A 93 16.07 -6.09 -20.38
CA GLU A 93 16.29 -7.51 -20.59
C GLU A 93 15.68 -8.31 -19.42
N PRO A 94 14.66 -9.16 -19.66
CA PRO A 94 14.13 -10.02 -18.62
C PRO A 94 15.21 -10.98 -18.11
N PHE A 95 15.26 -11.17 -16.79
CA PHE A 95 16.16 -12.16 -16.20
C PHE A 95 15.72 -13.57 -16.59
N ASN A 96 16.59 -14.31 -17.29
CA ASN A 96 16.35 -15.69 -17.66
C ASN A 96 16.71 -16.62 -16.48
N ILE A 97 15.70 -16.92 -15.65
CA ILE A 97 15.85 -17.78 -14.47
C ILE A 97 16.32 -19.18 -14.87
N ASP A 98 15.79 -19.73 -15.97
CA ASP A 98 16.10 -21.08 -16.42
C ASP A 98 17.57 -21.20 -16.80
N ARG A 99 18.09 -20.23 -17.54
CA ARG A 99 19.51 -20.14 -17.90
C ARG A 99 20.38 -20.03 -16.66
N PHE A 100 20.05 -19.13 -15.74
CA PHE A 100 20.81 -18.96 -14.50
C PHE A 100 20.85 -20.25 -13.68
N LEU A 101 19.70 -20.93 -13.55
CA LEU A 101 19.60 -22.15 -12.78
C LEU A 101 20.37 -23.29 -13.44
N ALA A 102 20.29 -23.43 -14.77
CA ALA A 102 21.09 -24.40 -15.51
C ALA A 102 22.59 -24.16 -15.33
N GLU A 103 23.06 -22.91 -15.47
CA GLU A 103 24.46 -22.53 -15.23
C GLU A 103 24.91 -22.82 -13.79
N LYS A 104 24.03 -22.60 -12.80
CA LYS A 104 24.33 -22.89 -11.39
C LYS A 104 24.43 -24.38 -11.12
N LEU A 105 23.47 -25.16 -11.61
CA LEU A 105 23.47 -26.62 -11.46
C LEU A 105 24.68 -27.25 -12.13
N LEU A 106 25.04 -26.82 -13.35
CA LEU A 106 26.19 -27.35 -14.08
C LEU A 106 27.54 -26.97 -13.44
N LYS A 107 27.57 -25.89 -12.65
CA LYS A 107 28.77 -25.49 -11.91
C LYS A 107 28.90 -26.24 -10.58
N GLU A 108 27.78 -26.53 -9.91
CA GLU A 108 27.77 -27.22 -8.62
C GLU A 108 27.86 -28.73 -8.76
N LEU A 109 27.21 -29.28 -9.77
CA LEU A 109 27.34 -30.66 -10.21
C LEU A 109 28.40 -30.63 -11.31
N ASP A 110 29.61 -31.15 -11.07
CA ASP A 110 30.70 -31.25 -12.06
C ASP A 110 30.33 -32.22 -13.20
N ILE A 111 29.26 -31.89 -13.92
CA ILE A 111 28.65 -32.69 -14.98
C ILE A 111 29.45 -32.40 -16.24
N ASP A 112 30.18 -33.40 -16.69
CA ASP A 112 30.96 -33.34 -17.92
C ASP A 112 30.01 -32.95 -19.08
N PRO A 113 30.28 -31.83 -19.80
CA PRO A 113 29.41 -31.33 -20.87
C PRO A 113 29.15 -32.35 -21.99
N LYS A 114 29.96 -33.42 -22.06
CA LYS A 114 29.74 -34.57 -22.92
C LYS A 114 28.40 -35.29 -22.70
N PHE A 115 27.80 -35.19 -21.52
CA PHE A 115 26.52 -35.84 -21.17
C PHE A 115 25.30 -34.89 -21.20
N ALA A 116 25.49 -33.60 -21.52
CA ALA A 116 24.44 -32.59 -21.50
C ALA A 116 23.76 -32.33 -22.86
N ILE A 117 24.07 -33.13 -23.89
CA ILE A 117 23.48 -33.00 -25.22
C ILE A 117 22.26 -33.94 -25.31
N PHE A 118 21.05 -33.38 -25.20
CA PHE A 118 19.80 -33.99 -25.65
C PHE A 118 19.01 -32.97 -26.49
#